data_AF-A0A661ZDS5-F1
#
_entry.id   AF-A0A661ZDS5-F1
#
_cell.length_a   1.000
_cell.length_b   1.000
_cell.length_c   1.000
_cell.angle_alpha   90.00
_cell.angle_beta   90.00
_cell.angle_gamma   90.00
#
_symmetry.space_group_name_H-M   'P 1'
#
loop_
_entity.id
_entity.type
_entity.pdbx_description
1 polymer ?
#
loop_
_entity_poly.entity_id
_entity_poly.type
_entity_poly.pdbx_seq_one_letter_code
_entity_poly.pdbx_strand_id
1 'polypeptide(L)'
;MAKSKSKNRNRAKLLKQRKKEREKAGQGSEIIGLPQIEKRLKNQLGANINFNNRSLSPVRKISDVVTEMINPVMREARDFEEQKKIIGLGITAWNLGIVKTHNGEKEILKLKNSFKKAIPKELVNLIIEFSEVKCTDYSEYDELIIDWEFTHLNDHQNNLTVSYKLFNE
;
A
#
# COMPACT_ATOMS: atom_id res chain seq x y z
N MET A 1 44.98 22.54 29.10
CA MET A 1 43.88 21.56 28.89
C MET A 1 42.75 22.21 28.09
N ALA A 2 42.64 21.99 26.77
CA ALA A 2 41.68 22.69 25.91
C ALA A 2 41.06 21.83 24.77
N LYS A 3 41.06 20.49 24.90
CA LYS A 3 40.65 19.58 23.81
C LYS A 3 39.18 19.10 23.89
N SER A 4 38.44 19.32 24.99
CA SER A 4 37.08 18.77 25.16
C SER A 4 35.96 19.65 24.57
N LYS A 5 36.07 20.99 24.62
CA LYS A 5 35.04 21.91 24.11
C LYS A 5 34.89 21.86 22.57
N SER A 6 36.00 21.64 21.85
CA SER A 6 36.02 21.54 20.38
C SER A 6 35.32 20.28 19.85
N LYS A 7 35.59 19.11 20.46
CA LYS A 7 34.93 17.85 20.09
C LYS A 7 33.41 17.90 20.27
N ASN A 8 32.94 18.62 21.29
CA ASN A 8 31.51 18.75 21.58
C ASN A 8 30.77 19.63 20.55
N ARG A 9 31.42 20.70 20.05
CA ARG A 9 30.90 21.54 18.95
C ARG A 9 30.81 20.76 17.63
N ASN A 10 31.81 19.94 17.32
CA ASN A 10 31.80 19.14 16.09
C ASN A 10 30.70 18.07 16.13
N ARG A 11 30.49 17.42 17.27
CA ARG A 11 29.39 16.46 17.47
C ARG A 11 28.02 17.12 17.32
N ALA A 12 27.82 18.30 17.89
CA ALA A 12 26.57 19.05 17.77
C ALA A 12 26.29 19.52 16.33
N LYS A 13 27.33 19.93 15.58
CA LYS A 13 27.21 20.26 14.16
C LYS A 13 26.82 19.03 13.33
N LEU A 14 27.48 17.89 13.56
CA LEU A 14 27.18 16.63 12.86
C LEU A 14 25.74 16.15 13.15
N LEU A 15 25.28 16.26 14.40
CA LEU A 15 23.90 15.93 14.76
C LEU A 15 22.87 16.86 14.12
N LYS A 16 23.16 18.17 14.03
CA LYS A 16 22.31 19.12 13.29
C LYS A 16 22.30 18.84 11.80
N GLN A 17 23.44 18.49 11.19
CA GLN A 17 23.50 18.07 9.79
C GLN A 17 22.68 16.82 9.54
N ARG A 18 22.88 15.76 10.34
CA ARG A 18 22.09 14.52 10.24
C ARG A 18 20.60 14.74 10.48
N LYS A 19 20.22 15.64 11.39
CA LYS A 19 18.83 16.03 11.61
C LYS A 19 18.26 16.75 10.38
N LYS A 20 19.02 17.69 9.80
CA LYS A 20 18.63 18.42 8.59
C LYS A 20 18.58 17.53 7.35
N GLU A 21 19.44 16.51 7.27
CA GLU A 21 19.40 15.46 6.25
C GLU A 21 18.17 14.56 6.42
N ARG A 22 17.81 14.17 7.65
CA ARG A 22 16.56 13.44 7.95
C ARG A 22 15.33 14.28 7.65
N GLU A 23 15.34 15.57 7.98
CA GLU A 23 14.25 16.50 7.66
C GLU A 23 14.13 16.75 6.15
N LYS A 24 15.25 16.85 5.42
CA LYS A 24 15.24 16.91 3.95
C LYS A 24 14.75 15.61 3.31
N ALA A 25 15.12 14.44 3.84
CA ALA A 25 14.59 13.15 3.42
C ALA A 25 13.08 13.02 3.72
N GLY A 26 12.60 13.63 4.80
CA GLY A 26 11.17 13.68 5.15
C GLY A 26 10.35 14.72 4.39
N GLN A 27 10.98 15.78 3.85
CA GLN A 27 10.31 16.86 3.11
C GLN A 27 10.28 16.65 1.58
N GLY A 28 10.97 15.62 1.08
CA GLY A 28 11.02 15.28 -0.34
C GLY A 28 10.98 13.78 -0.55
N SER A 29 10.19 13.04 0.24
CA SER A 29 9.91 11.65 -0.07
C SER A 29 9.01 11.60 -1.31
N GLU A 30 9.63 11.71 -2.49
CA GLU A 30 9.04 11.11 -3.69
C GLU A 30 8.65 9.70 -3.30
N ILE A 31 7.35 9.42 -3.32
CA ILE A 31 6.84 8.08 -3.04
C ILE A 31 7.44 7.18 -4.12
N ILE A 32 8.30 6.25 -3.70
CA ILE A 32 9.04 5.39 -4.64
C ILE A 32 8.02 4.54 -5.41
N GLY A 33 8.07 4.65 -6.74
CA GLY A 33 7.12 4.04 -7.66
C GLY A 33 6.03 4.99 -8.21
N LEU A 34 5.74 6.10 -7.53
CA LEU A 34 4.70 7.05 -7.96
C LEU A 34 4.89 7.56 -9.41
N PRO A 35 6.10 7.98 -9.84
CA PRO A 35 6.30 8.42 -11.23
C PRO A 35 6.08 7.30 -12.27
N GLN A 36 6.32 6.04 -11.89
CA GLN A 36 6.14 4.89 -12.77
C GLN A 36 4.66 4.57 -12.93
N ILE A 37 3.93 4.54 -11.81
CA ILE A 37 2.47 4.36 -11.79
C ILE A 37 1.77 5.49 -12.57
N GLU A 38 2.13 6.75 -12.32
CA GLU A 38 1.61 7.91 -13.08
C GLU A 38 1.80 7.74 -14.58
N LYS A 39 3.00 7.33 -15.02
CA LYS A 39 3.29 7.10 -16.43
C LYS A 39 2.47 5.93 -17.01
N ARG A 40 2.34 4.81 -16.29
CA ARG A 40 1.53 3.65 -16.75
C ARG A 40 0.08 4.07 -16.93
N LEU A 41 -0.49 4.73 -15.94
CA LEU A 41 -1.90 5.05 -15.95
C LEU A 41 -2.26 6.15 -16.95
N LYS A 42 -1.39 7.16 -17.11
CA LYS A 42 -1.56 8.16 -18.17
C LYS A 42 -1.60 7.51 -19.57
N ASN A 43 -0.79 6.48 -19.79
CA ASN A 43 -0.76 5.75 -21.06
C ASN A 43 -1.95 4.81 -21.25
N GLN A 44 -2.50 4.24 -20.17
CA GLN A 44 -3.57 3.23 -20.24
C GLN A 44 -4.99 3.81 -20.19
N LEU A 45 -5.21 4.85 -19.37
CA LEU A 45 -6.56 5.27 -18.98
C LEU A 45 -6.93 6.66 -19.49
N GLY A 46 -5.96 7.49 -19.89
CA GLY A 46 -6.21 8.87 -20.35
C GLY A 46 -6.96 9.75 -19.34
N ALA A 47 -7.07 9.32 -18.08
CA ALA A 47 -7.95 9.89 -17.06
C ALA A 47 -7.17 10.64 -15.96
N ASN A 48 -7.85 11.60 -15.32
CA ASN A 48 -7.37 12.26 -14.10
C ASN A 48 -7.44 11.26 -12.93
N ILE A 49 -6.27 10.80 -12.48
CA ILE A 49 -6.16 9.83 -11.40
C ILE A 49 -5.74 10.57 -10.15
N ASN A 50 -6.51 10.37 -9.08
CA ASN A 50 -6.26 11.01 -7.81
C ASN A 50 -5.17 10.24 -7.06
N PHE A 51 -3.94 10.72 -7.16
CA PHE A 51 -2.85 10.32 -6.28
C PHE A 51 -2.94 11.15 -5.00
N ASN A 52 -3.57 10.59 -3.97
CA ASN A 52 -3.60 11.26 -2.68
C ASN A 52 -2.24 11.13 -1.99
N ASN A 53 -1.37 12.12 -2.20
CA ASN A 53 -0.22 12.34 -1.34
C ASN A 53 -0.68 13.03 -0.05
N ARG A 54 -1.49 12.33 0.76
CA ARG A 54 -1.99 12.86 2.04
C ARG A 54 -0.93 12.71 3.11
N SER A 55 0.10 13.56 3.09
CA SER A 55 0.93 13.79 4.29
C SER A 55 0.22 14.68 5.33
N LEU A 56 -0.99 15.18 5.03
CA LEU A 56 -1.69 16.22 5.79
C LEU A 56 -3.15 15.90 6.17
N SER A 57 -3.66 14.69 5.91
CA SER A 57 -5.01 14.28 6.33
C SER A 57 -4.92 13.25 7.46
N PRO A 58 -5.77 13.30 8.51
CA PRO A 58 -5.79 12.31 9.58
C PRO A 58 -6.28 10.93 9.11
N VAL A 59 -6.72 10.81 7.85
CA VAL A 59 -7.16 9.57 7.23
C VAL A 59 -5.93 8.73 6.85
N ARG A 60 -5.88 7.49 7.34
CA ARG A 60 -4.77 6.55 7.10
C ARG A 60 -4.65 6.24 5.60
N LYS A 61 -3.43 5.97 5.12
CA LYS A 61 -3.20 5.62 3.72
C LYS A 61 -3.76 4.24 3.42
N ILE A 62 -4.43 4.08 2.28
CA ILE A 62 -4.95 2.77 1.83
C ILE A 62 -3.82 1.73 1.74
N SER A 63 -2.62 2.11 1.33
CA SER A 63 -1.44 1.23 1.34
C SER A 63 -1.17 0.62 2.72
N ASP A 64 -1.28 1.44 3.77
CA ASP A 64 -0.99 1.05 5.15
C ASP A 64 -2.12 0.15 5.68
N VAL A 65 -3.36 0.48 5.33
CA VAL A 65 -4.55 -0.29 5.71
C VAL A 65 -4.56 -1.66 5.03
N VAL A 66 -4.29 -1.73 3.72
CA VAL A 66 -4.17 -3.01 3.00
C VAL A 66 -3.05 -3.87 3.58
N THR A 67 -1.90 -3.26 3.91
CA THR A 67 -0.78 -3.97 4.52
C THR A 67 -1.13 -4.50 5.92
N GLU A 68 -1.89 -3.73 6.72
CA GLU A 68 -2.37 -4.17 8.02
C GLU A 68 -3.35 -5.34 7.89
N MET A 69 -4.30 -5.25 6.95
CA MET A 69 -5.30 -6.28 6.69
C MET A 69 -4.66 -7.64 6.40
N ILE A 70 -3.64 -7.67 5.56
CA ILE A 70 -2.94 -8.91 5.17
C ILE A 70 -1.77 -9.29 6.08
N ASN A 71 -1.48 -8.49 7.10
CA ASN A 71 -0.36 -8.71 8.03
C ASN A 71 -0.32 -10.13 8.62
N PRO A 72 -1.44 -10.79 8.96
CA PRO A 72 -1.42 -12.17 9.46
C PRO A 72 -0.68 -13.14 8.53
N VAL A 73 -0.87 -13.01 7.21
CA VAL A 73 -0.25 -13.88 6.21
C VAL A 73 1.11 -13.31 5.74
N MET A 74 1.25 -11.99 5.73
CA MET A 74 2.49 -11.31 5.35
C MET A 74 3.69 -11.73 6.22
N ARG A 75 3.45 -12.08 7.49
CA ARG A 75 4.49 -12.55 8.43
C ARG A 75 5.05 -13.92 8.07
N GLU A 76 4.34 -14.71 7.29
CA GLU A 76 4.76 -16.05 6.86
C GLU A 76 5.61 -16.02 5.59
N ALA A 77 5.66 -14.87 4.91
CA ALA A 77 6.38 -14.70 3.66
C ALA A 77 7.90 -14.77 3.86
N ARG A 78 8.56 -15.59 3.04
CA ARG A 78 10.00 -15.86 3.13
C ARG A 78 10.84 -14.88 2.33
N ASP A 79 10.28 -14.40 1.22
CA ASP A 79 10.97 -13.53 0.29
C ASP A 79 10.06 -12.43 -0.27
N PHE A 80 10.68 -11.50 -1.00
CA PHE A 80 9.98 -10.36 -1.58
C PHE A 80 8.91 -10.76 -2.62
N GLU A 81 9.14 -11.85 -3.37
CA GLU A 81 8.18 -12.31 -4.38
C GLU A 81 6.93 -12.92 -3.73
N GLU A 82 7.10 -13.62 -2.63
CA GLU A 82 5.99 -14.12 -1.80
C GLU A 82 5.22 -12.97 -1.17
N GLN A 83 5.91 -11.97 -0.61
CA GLN A 83 5.26 -10.75 -0.10
C GLN A 83 4.49 -10.02 -1.20
N LYS A 84 5.05 -9.90 -2.40
CA LYS A 84 4.38 -9.27 -3.55
C LYS A 84 3.12 -10.02 -3.97
N LYS A 85 3.13 -11.35 -3.92
CA LYS A 85 1.92 -12.18 -4.16
C LYS A 85 0.86 -11.95 -3.08
N ILE A 86 1.25 -11.89 -1.81
CA ILE A 86 0.34 -11.62 -0.69
C ILE A 86 -0.29 -10.23 -0.81
N ILE A 87 0.50 -9.22 -1.20
CA ILE A 87 -0.01 -7.88 -1.52
C ILE A 87 -1.04 -7.93 -2.65
N GLY A 88 -0.75 -8.65 -3.74
CA GLY A 88 -1.69 -8.83 -4.85
C GLY A 88 -3.01 -9.50 -4.43
N LEU A 89 -2.94 -10.49 -3.53
CA LEU A 89 -4.12 -11.10 -2.91
C LEU A 89 -4.91 -10.10 -2.07
N GLY A 90 -4.21 -9.31 -1.24
CA GLY A 90 -4.81 -8.26 -0.42
C GLY A 90 -5.54 -7.21 -1.23
N ILE A 91 -4.95 -6.77 -2.34
CA ILE A 91 -5.58 -5.78 -3.24
C ILE A 91 -6.79 -6.38 -3.96
N THR A 92 -6.71 -7.66 -4.35
CA THR A 92 -7.84 -8.36 -4.95
C THR A 92 -9.00 -8.49 -3.95
N ALA A 93 -8.69 -8.87 -2.70
CA ALA A 93 -9.65 -8.97 -1.61
C ALA A 93 -10.28 -7.61 -1.27
N TRP A 94 -9.46 -6.56 -1.24
CA TRP A 94 -9.91 -5.18 -1.03
C TRP A 94 -10.95 -4.77 -2.07
N ASN A 95 -10.60 -4.89 -3.36
CA ASN A 95 -11.50 -4.55 -4.46
C ASN A 95 -12.75 -5.41 -4.47
N LEU A 96 -12.62 -6.70 -4.13
CA LEU A 96 -13.77 -7.59 -4.00
C LEU A 96 -14.71 -7.15 -2.87
N GLY A 97 -14.17 -6.71 -1.74
CA GLY A 97 -14.96 -6.18 -0.62
C GLY A 97 -15.71 -4.89 -1.01
N ILE A 98 -15.08 -3.99 -1.79
CA ILE A 98 -15.77 -2.81 -2.35
C ILE A 98 -16.94 -3.24 -3.24
N VAL A 99 -16.71 -4.18 -4.17
CA VAL A 99 -17.77 -4.72 -5.03
C VAL A 99 -18.88 -5.39 -4.21
N LYS A 100 -18.55 -6.09 -3.12
CA LYS A 100 -19.54 -6.67 -2.18
C LYS A 100 -20.45 -5.58 -1.63
N THR A 101 -19.86 -4.49 -1.15
CA THR A 101 -20.59 -3.41 -0.47
C THR A 101 -21.61 -2.75 -1.40
N HIS A 102 -21.25 -2.54 -2.67
CA HIS A 102 -22.15 -1.87 -3.63
C HIS A 102 -23.08 -2.82 -4.39
N ASN A 103 -22.59 -3.99 -4.80
CA ASN A 103 -23.34 -4.88 -5.70
C ASN A 103 -23.94 -6.10 -4.98
N GLY A 104 -23.64 -6.28 -3.70
CA GLY A 104 -24.13 -7.36 -2.86
C GLY A 104 -23.46 -8.72 -3.10
N GLU A 105 -23.82 -9.71 -2.28
CA GLU A 105 -23.19 -11.04 -2.26
C GLU A 105 -23.33 -11.84 -3.56
N LYS A 106 -24.37 -11.58 -4.35
CA LYS A 106 -24.64 -12.32 -5.59
C LYS A 106 -23.53 -12.12 -6.63
N GLU A 107 -22.94 -10.92 -6.71
CA GLU A 107 -21.82 -10.63 -7.61
C GLU A 107 -20.53 -11.33 -7.15
N ILE A 108 -20.27 -11.38 -5.85
CA ILE A 108 -19.12 -12.12 -5.30
C ILE A 108 -19.19 -13.60 -5.67
N LEU A 109 -20.37 -14.21 -5.60
CA LEU A 109 -20.50 -15.64 -5.91
C LEU A 109 -20.16 -15.94 -7.39
N LYS A 110 -20.48 -15.01 -8.30
CA LYS A 110 -20.08 -15.12 -9.71
C LYS A 110 -18.57 -15.02 -9.86
N LEU A 111 -17.95 -14.03 -9.21
CA LEU A 111 -16.49 -13.83 -9.22
C LEU A 111 -15.75 -15.03 -8.61
N LYS A 112 -16.27 -15.62 -7.53
CA LYS A 112 -15.74 -16.85 -6.90
C LYS A 112 -15.67 -18.00 -7.89
N ASN A 113 -16.70 -18.17 -8.72
CA ASN A 113 -16.73 -19.23 -9.73
C ASN A 113 -15.75 -18.97 -10.87
N SER A 114 -15.51 -17.70 -11.23
CA SER A 114 -14.47 -17.32 -12.19
C SER A 114 -13.06 -17.55 -11.63
N PHE A 115 -12.80 -17.19 -10.37
CA PHE A 115 -11.48 -17.36 -9.75
C PHE A 115 -11.07 -18.82 -9.60
N LYS A 116 -12.01 -19.73 -9.29
CA LYS A 116 -11.72 -21.18 -9.17
C LYS A 116 -11.13 -21.79 -10.45
N LYS A 117 -11.32 -21.16 -11.61
CA LYS A 117 -10.74 -21.62 -12.88
C LYS A 117 -9.32 -21.12 -13.11
N ALA A 118 -8.91 -20.07 -12.40
CA ALA A 118 -7.67 -19.34 -12.63
C ALA A 118 -6.63 -19.52 -11.50
N ILE A 119 -7.08 -19.71 -10.26
CA ILE A 119 -6.20 -19.81 -9.09
C ILE A 119 -6.63 -20.95 -8.13
N PRO A 120 -5.68 -21.48 -7.32
CA PRO A 120 -5.96 -22.50 -6.30
C PRO A 120 -7.11 -22.13 -5.36
N LYS A 121 -7.88 -23.14 -4.94
CA LYS A 121 -9.08 -22.97 -4.10
C LYS A 121 -8.76 -22.32 -2.76
N GLU A 122 -7.60 -22.62 -2.21
CA GLU A 122 -7.09 -22.10 -0.94
C GLU A 122 -6.91 -20.58 -1.03
N LEU A 123 -6.34 -20.09 -2.13
CA LEU A 123 -6.19 -18.65 -2.39
C LEU A 123 -7.55 -17.97 -2.59
N VAL A 124 -8.50 -18.63 -3.26
CA VAL A 124 -9.88 -18.11 -3.40
C VAL A 124 -10.54 -17.92 -2.03
N ASN A 125 -10.38 -18.89 -1.13
CA ASN A 125 -10.95 -18.79 0.20
C ASN A 125 -10.30 -17.64 1.00
N LEU A 126 -8.98 -17.50 0.91
CA LEU A 126 -8.25 -16.42 1.58
C LEU A 126 -8.66 -15.03 1.05
N ILE A 127 -8.87 -14.88 -0.26
CA ILE A 127 -9.38 -13.64 -0.85
C ILE A 127 -10.77 -13.31 -0.30
N ILE A 128 -11.65 -14.30 -0.16
CA ILE A 128 -13.00 -14.09 0.38
C ILE A 128 -12.93 -13.68 1.85
N GLU A 129 -12.13 -14.36 2.65
CA GLU A 129 -11.93 -14.04 4.07
C GLU A 129 -11.44 -12.60 4.24
N PHE A 130 -10.40 -12.19 3.51
CA PHE A 130 -9.92 -10.81 3.57
C PHE A 130 -10.92 -9.81 2.98
N SER A 131 -11.75 -10.19 2.02
CA SER A 131 -12.82 -9.32 1.52
C SER A 131 -13.88 -9.08 2.58
N GLU A 132 -14.14 -10.07 3.44
CA GLU A 132 -15.04 -9.93 4.58
C GLU A 132 -14.43 -9.01 5.64
N VAL A 133 -13.15 -9.19 5.98
CA VAL A 133 -12.41 -8.26 6.86
C VAL A 133 -12.47 -6.83 6.32
N LYS A 134 -12.28 -6.63 5.01
CA LYS A 134 -12.45 -5.31 4.39
C LYS A 134 -13.85 -4.74 4.62
N CYS A 135 -14.89 -5.55 4.49
CA CYS A 135 -16.26 -5.11 4.68
C CYS A 135 -16.62 -4.84 6.15
N THR A 136 -16.04 -5.57 7.11
CA THR A 136 -16.37 -5.42 8.53
C THR A 136 -15.53 -4.35 9.22
N ASP A 137 -14.22 -4.35 8.97
CA ASP A 137 -13.25 -3.60 9.78
C ASP A 137 -12.78 -2.32 9.08
N TYR A 138 -12.97 -2.25 7.75
CA TYR A 138 -12.52 -1.16 6.90
C TYR A 138 -13.64 -0.64 5.98
N SER A 139 -14.88 -0.69 6.49
CA SER A 139 -16.09 -0.30 5.75
C SER A 139 -16.12 1.18 5.33
N GLU A 140 -15.37 2.04 6.03
CA GLU A 140 -15.27 3.48 5.77
C GLU A 140 -14.47 3.83 4.50
N TYR A 141 -13.72 2.86 3.95
CA TYR A 141 -12.97 3.03 2.71
C TYR A 141 -13.79 2.53 1.53
N ASP A 142 -14.02 3.43 0.57
CA ASP A 142 -14.84 3.20 -0.63
C ASP A 142 -14.07 3.35 -1.94
N GLU A 143 -12.76 3.29 -1.86
CA GLU A 143 -11.86 3.46 -2.98
C GLU A 143 -11.42 2.13 -3.59
N LEU A 144 -11.69 1.94 -4.88
CA LEU A 144 -11.15 0.84 -5.69
C LEU A 144 -9.69 1.12 -6.03
N ILE A 145 -8.82 0.17 -5.73
CA ILE A 145 -7.40 0.22 -6.14
C ILE A 145 -7.34 -0.15 -7.62
N ILE A 146 -6.90 0.80 -8.46
CA ILE A 146 -6.79 0.64 -9.92
C ILE A 146 -5.41 0.19 -10.34
N ASP A 147 -4.39 0.58 -9.58
CA ASP A 147 -3.00 0.22 -9.85
C ASP A 147 -2.21 0.23 -8.56
N TRP A 148 -1.13 -0.53 -8.53
CA TRP A 148 -0.26 -0.62 -7.37
C TRP A 148 1.16 -0.95 -7.77
N GLU A 149 2.07 -0.65 -6.86
CA GLU A 149 3.47 -1.02 -6.98
C GLU A 149 4.01 -1.36 -5.60
N PHE A 150 4.63 -2.53 -5.50
CA PHE A 150 5.36 -2.95 -4.32
C PHE A 150 6.84 -2.92 -4.66
N THR A 151 7.59 -2.05 -3.99
CA THR A 151 9.02 -1.81 -4.25
C THR A 151 9.86 -2.23 -3.05
N HIS A 152 11.00 -2.85 -3.34
CA HIS A 152 12.02 -3.16 -2.34
C HIS A 152 12.89 -1.92 -2.12
N LEU A 153 12.91 -1.37 -0.90
CA LEU A 153 13.74 -0.20 -0.59
C LEU A 153 15.09 -0.60 0.01
N ASN A 154 15.07 -1.53 0.97
CA ASN A 154 16.23 -2.08 1.66
C ASN A 154 15.82 -3.35 2.43
N ASP A 155 16.79 -4.08 3.00
CA ASP A 155 16.62 -5.41 3.65
C ASP A 155 15.50 -5.49 4.71
N HIS A 156 15.00 -4.36 5.20
CA HIS A 156 13.98 -4.29 6.24
C HIS A 156 12.78 -3.42 5.90
N GLN A 157 12.74 -2.78 4.72
CA GLN A 157 11.63 -1.92 4.33
C GLN A 157 11.24 -2.17 2.87
N ASN A 158 9.99 -2.59 2.70
CA ASN A 158 9.30 -2.61 1.43
C ASN A 158 8.23 -1.52 1.44
N ASN A 159 7.94 -0.95 0.28
CA ASN A 159 6.98 0.13 0.15
C ASN A 159 5.86 -0.26 -0.81
N LEU A 160 4.62 -0.17 -0.33
CA LEU A 160 3.43 -0.32 -1.15
C LEU A 160 2.92 1.08 -1.54
N THR A 161 2.84 1.32 -2.84
CA THR A 161 2.18 2.49 -3.42
C THR A 161 0.90 2.03 -4.11
N VAL A 162 -0.22 2.72 -3.86
CA VAL A 162 -1.52 2.41 -4.48
C VAL A 162 -2.10 3.65 -5.14
N SER A 163 -2.71 3.43 -6.30
CA SER A 163 -3.58 4.39 -6.98
C SER A 163 -5.00 3.88 -6.94
N TYR A 164 -5.94 4.79 -6.77
CA TYR A 164 -7.32 4.42 -6.55
C TYR A 164 -8.30 5.41 -7.16
N LYS A 165 -9.56 4.98 -7.26
CA LYS A 165 -10.70 5.82 -7.62
C LYS A 165 -11.88 5.52 -6.71
N LEU A 166 -12.77 6.48 -6.53
CA LEU A 166 -14.03 6.24 -5.84
C LEU A 166 -14.90 5.29 -6.68
N PHE A 167 -15.63 4.38 -6.03
CA PHE A 167 -16.44 3.38 -6.76
C PHE A 167 -17.51 4.03 -7.67
N ASN A 168 -18.04 5.19 -7.25
CA ASN A 168 -19.13 5.91 -7.91
C ASN A 168 -18.66 7.10 -8.79
N GLU A 169 -17.35 7.26 -9.03
CA GLU A 169 -16.76 8.23 -9.98
C GLU A 169 -16.14 7.55 -11.20
#